data_AF-A0A7C3SFD2-F1
#
_entry.id   AF-A0A7C3SFD2-F1
#
_cell.length_a   1.000
_cell.length_b   1.000
_cell.length_c   1.000
_cell.angle_alpha   90.00
_cell.angle_beta   90.00
_cell.angle_gamma   90.00
#
_symmetry.space_group_name_H-M   'P 1'
#
loop_
_entity.id
_entity.type
_entity.pdbx_description
1 polymer ?
#
loop_
_entity_poly.entity_id
_entity_poly.type
_entity_poly.pdbx_seq_one_letter_code
_entity_poly.pdbx_strand_id
1 'polypeptide(L)'
;MNWRHVWLVFCREVRDQFRDRRTLFMMVVLPLLLYPLLGMSLFQIRQFVQEKAIRVLVVGIEHLEGVEPPLVESGQFAPGLFEDPERARLVELVDARQVAGFDGGLSWTQKREQAKLAVQAGLYEAALYIPPDFADRLTAVRQAMKAQMEQNQRSAASSEAEARPLGTDAPSVPSALGANSAGALSGPAAAGPQTAVPSPEIFYSTATERSQLAFARLAELVERWREAIAARNLEASGVPVQAARPFDLQKADVAEQTAFRGAAVWAKILPVMLLLWALTGA
;
A
#
# COMPACT_ATOMS: atom_id res chain seq x y z
N MET A 1 -33.17 -67.75 6.72
CA MET A 1 -33.85 -66.48 7.06
C MET A 1 -34.79 -66.12 5.93
N ASN A 2 -36.09 -65.97 6.20
CA ASN A 2 -37.10 -65.90 5.14
C ASN A 2 -37.21 -64.47 4.60
N TRP A 3 -36.49 -64.17 3.51
CA TRP A 3 -36.37 -62.83 2.91
C TRP A 3 -37.70 -62.15 2.58
N ARG A 4 -38.74 -62.94 2.26
CA ARG A 4 -40.10 -62.43 2.04
C ARG A 4 -40.71 -61.76 3.27
N HIS A 5 -40.47 -62.31 4.46
CA HIS A 5 -40.98 -61.71 5.70
C HIS A 5 -40.23 -60.42 6.05
N VAL A 6 -38.91 -60.39 5.86
CA VAL A 6 -38.10 -59.19 6.08
C VAL A 6 -38.56 -58.05 5.17
N TRP A 7 -38.81 -58.33 3.88
CA TRP A 7 -39.32 -57.34 2.93
C TRP A 7 -40.71 -56.81 3.30
N LEU A 8 -41.62 -57.68 3.76
CA LEU A 8 -42.96 -57.27 4.19
C LEU A 8 -42.94 -56.35 5.41
N VAL A 9 -42.09 -56.66 6.41
CA VAL A 9 -41.90 -55.82 7.60
C VAL A 9 -41.29 -54.47 7.19
N PHE A 10 -40.26 -54.47 6.34
CA PHE A 10 -39.62 -53.26 5.84
C PHE A 10 -40.60 -52.34 5.08
N CYS A 11 -41.38 -52.88 4.13
CA CYS A 11 -42.36 -52.07 3.40
C CYS A 11 -43.48 -51.52 4.30
N ARG A 12 -43.85 -52.24 5.36
CA ARG A 12 -44.81 -51.74 6.35
C ARG A 12 -44.22 -50.57 7.13
N GLU A 13 -42.99 -50.72 7.61
CA GLU A 13 -42.28 -49.72 8.42
C GLU A 13 -41.99 -48.46 7.62
N VAL A 14 -41.49 -48.59 6.38
CA VAL A 14 -41.27 -47.45 5.48
C VAL A 14 -42.60 -46.72 5.23
N ARG A 15 -43.70 -47.43 5.01
CA ARG A 15 -45.01 -46.81 4.80
C ARG A 15 -45.52 -46.07 6.03
N ASP A 16 -45.24 -46.58 7.23
CA ASP A 16 -45.55 -45.89 8.48
C ASP A 16 -44.69 -44.63 8.66
N GLN A 17 -43.39 -44.71 8.33
CA GLN A 17 -42.49 -43.54 8.36
C GLN A 17 -42.88 -42.45 7.35
N PHE A 18 -43.39 -42.84 6.17
CA PHE A 18 -43.91 -41.89 5.18
C PHE A 18 -45.23 -41.22 5.61
N ARG A 19 -45.98 -41.80 6.56
CA ARG A 19 -47.19 -41.15 7.12
C ARG A 19 -46.85 -40.04 8.10
N ASP A 20 -45.69 -40.11 8.75
CA ASP A 20 -45.17 -39.00 9.54
C ASP A 20 -44.50 -37.95 8.64
N ARG A 21 -45.35 -37.22 7.91
CA ARG A 21 -44.94 -36.15 7.01
C ARG A 21 -44.14 -35.05 7.69
N ARG A 22 -44.27 -34.87 9.02
CA ARG A 22 -43.55 -33.83 9.77
C ARG A 22 -42.10 -34.25 9.95
N THR A 23 -41.87 -35.49 10.38
CA THR A 23 -40.53 -36.05 10.56
C THR A 23 -39.81 -36.24 9.23
N LEU A 24 -40.50 -36.76 8.20
CA LEU A 24 -39.92 -36.93 6.87
C LEU A 24 -39.58 -35.59 6.22
N PHE A 25 -40.43 -34.56 6.39
CA PHE A 25 -40.13 -33.21 5.92
C PHE A 25 -38.90 -32.62 6.62
N MET A 26 -38.79 -32.76 7.94
CA MET A 26 -37.65 -32.22 8.71
C MET A 26 -36.34 -32.95 8.43
N MET A 27 -36.37 -34.27 8.18
CA MET A 27 -35.16 -35.05 7.94
C MET A 27 -34.69 -34.98 6.47
N VAL A 28 -35.62 -34.87 5.51
CA VAL A 28 -35.30 -34.93 4.08
C VAL A 28 -35.44 -33.56 3.41
N VAL A 29 -36.58 -32.87 3.60
CA VAL A 29 -36.87 -31.65 2.84
C VAL A 29 -36.15 -30.44 3.43
N LEU A 30 -36.14 -30.30 4.77
CA LEU A 30 -35.48 -29.17 5.43
C LEU A 30 -33.98 -29.10 5.09
N PRO A 31 -33.15 -30.16 5.21
CA PRO A 31 -31.73 -30.07 4.91
C PRO A 31 -31.48 -29.88 3.41
N LEU A 32 -32.29 -30.50 2.56
CA LEU A 32 -32.21 -30.37 1.11
C LEU A 32 -32.52 -28.94 0.63
N LEU A 33 -33.33 -28.19 1.37
CA LEU A 33 -33.66 -26.79 1.05
C LEU A 33 -32.73 -25.80 1.77
N LEU A 34 -32.42 -26.07 3.04
CA LEU A 34 -31.62 -25.19 3.89
C LEU A 34 -30.14 -25.18 3.49
N TYR A 35 -29.53 -26.33 3.18
CA TYR A 35 -28.12 -26.37 2.79
C TYR A 35 -27.80 -25.65 1.48
N PRO A 36 -28.56 -25.79 0.38
CA PRO A 36 -28.31 -24.97 -0.80
C PRO A 36 -28.63 -23.49 -0.56
N LEU A 37 -29.62 -23.15 0.27
CA LEU A 37 -29.89 -21.76 0.63
C LEU A 37 -28.71 -21.12 1.38
N LEU A 38 -28.17 -21.81 2.39
CA LEU A 38 -26.99 -21.38 3.14
C LEU A 38 -25.74 -21.36 2.26
N GLY A 39 -25.55 -22.37 1.41
CA GLY A 39 -24.45 -22.44 0.45
C GLY A 39 -24.48 -21.28 -0.55
N MET A 40 -25.66 -20.98 -1.11
CA MET A 40 -25.85 -19.81 -1.98
C MET A 40 -25.59 -18.51 -1.23
N SER A 41 -26.01 -18.37 0.04
CA SER A 41 -25.74 -17.19 0.86
C SER A 41 -24.23 -16.99 1.10
N LEU A 42 -23.51 -18.05 1.48
CA LEU A 42 -22.05 -17.99 1.64
C LEU A 42 -21.34 -17.69 0.31
N PHE A 43 -21.83 -18.23 -0.80
CA PHE A 43 -21.30 -17.95 -2.14
C PHE A 43 -21.48 -16.49 -2.55
N GLN A 44 -22.64 -15.88 -2.24
CA GLN A 44 -22.90 -14.45 -2.46
C GLN A 44 -21.94 -13.56 -1.64
N ILE A 45 -21.70 -13.89 -0.37
CA ILE A 45 -20.75 -13.15 0.47
C ILE A 45 -19.34 -13.23 -0.11
N ARG A 46 -18.91 -14.42 -0.58
CA ARG A 46 -17.60 -14.58 -1.22
C ARG A 46 -17.45 -13.74 -2.49
N GLN A 47 -18.50 -13.58 -3.30
CA GLN A 47 -18.45 -12.73 -4.48
C GLN A 47 -18.35 -11.24 -4.13
N PHE A 48 -18.96 -10.82 -3.03
CA PHE A 48 -18.83 -9.44 -2.55
C PHE A 48 -17.42 -9.16 -1.98
N VAL A 49 -16.78 -10.18 -1.41
CA VAL A 49 -15.41 -10.11 -0.88
C VAL A 49 -14.35 -10.26 -1.98
N GLN A 50 -14.70 -10.61 -3.22
CA GLN A 50 -13.73 -10.55 -4.30
C GLN A 50 -13.32 -9.11 -4.55
N GLU A 51 -12.11 -8.78 -4.08
CA GLU A 51 -11.44 -7.51 -4.30
C GLU A 51 -11.20 -7.33 -5.80
N LYS A 52 -12.14 -6.69 -6.49
CA LYS A 52 -11.96 -6.30 -7.90
C LYS A 52 -10.69 -5.46 -8.00
N ALA A 53 -9.79 -5.84 -8.91
CA ALA A 53 -8.57 -5.08 -9.17
C ALA A 53 -8.90 -3.61 -9.46
N ILE A 54 -8.10 -2.73 -8.87
CA ILE A 54 -8.19 -1.28 -9.02
C ILE A 54 -7.35 -0.89 -10.23
N ARG A 55 -7.94 -0.19 -11.20
CA ARG A 55 -7.22 0.24 -12.39
C ARG A 55 -6.61 1.61 -12.14
N VAL A 56 -5.29 1.66 -12.24
CA VAL A 56 -4.49 2.87 -12.05
C VAL A 56 -3.88 3.25 -13.38
N LEU A 57 -4.25 4.43 -13.88
CA LEU A 57 -3.64 5.02 -15.07
C LEU A 57 -2.28 5.60 -14.71
N VAL A 58 -1.22 5.23 -15.42
CA VAL A 58 0.11 5.82 -15.20
C VAL A 58 0.54 6.61 -16.43
N VAL A 59 0.81 7.89 -16.23
CA VAL A 59 1.22 8.85 -17.27
C VAL A 59 2.68 9.23 -17.05
N GLY A 60 3.51 9.07 -18.08
CA GLY A 60 4.93 9.43 -18.00
C GLY A 60 5.84 8.31 -17.49
N ILE A 61 5.49 7.03 -17.75
CA ILE A 61 6.33 5.87 -17.41
C ILE A 61 7.71 5.98 -18.10
N GLU A 62 7.74 6.57 -19.29
CA GLU A 62 8.96 6.83 -20.06
C GLU A 62 9.98 7.72 -19.31
N HIS A 63 9.52 8.57 -18.39
CA HIS A 63 10.42 9.42 -17.60
C HIS A 63 11.03 8.69 -16.40
N LEU A 64 10.65 7.43 -16.17
CA LEU A 64 11.25 6.56 -15.15
C LEU A 64 12.40 5.71 -15.71
N GLU A 65 12.69 5.82 -17.01
CA GLU A 65 13.82 5.13 -17.63
C GLU A 65 15.14 5.60 -16.97
N GLY A 66 15.93 4.64 -16.46
CA GLY A 66 17.18 4.91 -15.74
C GLY A 66 17.02 5.25 -14.26
N VAL A 67 15.80 5.24 -13.70
CA VAL A 67 15.58 5.35 -12.26
C VAL A 67 15.62 3.97 -11.62
N GLU A 68 16.49 3.78 -10.64
CA GLU A 68 16.63 2.54 -9.89
C GLU A 68 16.29 2.77 -8.40
N PRO A 69 15.49 1.90 -7.75
CA PRO A 69 14.79 0.72 -8.30
C PRO A 69 13.59 1.05 -9.21
N PRO A 70 13.20 0.16 -10.13
CA PRO A 70 12.07 0.39 -11.04
C PRO A 70 10.73 0.43 -10.28
N LEU A 71 9.87 1.39 -10.63
CA LEU A 71 8.50 1.45 -10.12
C LEU A 71 7.60 0.40 -10.80
N VAL A 72 7.91 0.09 -12.07
CA VAL A 72 7.12 -0.76 -12.96
C VAL A 72 8.02 -1.86 -13.53
N GLU A 73 7.60 -3.11 -13.38
CA GLU A 73 8.27 -4.30 -13.90
C GLU A 73 7.28 -5.11 -14.75
N SER A 74 7.67 -5.46 -15.98
CA SER A 74 6.85 -6.30 -16.88
C SER A 74 5.40 -5.83 -17.09
N GLY A 75 5.15 -4.52 -17.04
CA GLY A 75 3.82 -3.92 -17.21
C GLY A 75 2.94 -3.93 -15.96
N GLN A 76 3.48 -4.29 -14.80
CA GLN A 76 2.82 -4.18 -13.50
C GLN A 76 3.68 -3.36 -12.54
N PHE A 77 3.13 -2.90 -11.43
CA PHE A 77 3.95 -2.32 -10.37
C PHE A 77 4.92 -3.37 -9.81
N ALA A 78 6.15 -2.97 -9.51
CA ALA A 78 7.17 -3.89 -9.02
C ALA A 78 6.69 -4.61 -7.74
N PRO A 79 6.64 -5.95 -7.71
CA PRO A 79 6.07 -6.71 -6.60
C PRO A 79 6.83 -6.48 -5.28
N GLY A 80 8.12 -6.16 -5.36
CA GLY A 80 8.95 -5.82 -4.20
C GLY A 80 8.56 -4.52 -3.48
N LEU A 81 7.68 -3.70 -4.06
CA LEU A 81 7.13 -2.51 -3.41
C LEU A 81 5.90 -2.84 -2.54
N PHE A 82 5.34 -4.04 -2.63
CA PHE A 82 4.18 -4.46 -1.84
C PHE A 82 4.60 -5.26 -0.59
N GLU A 83 3.83 -5.13 0.50
CA GLU A 83 4.06 -5.88 1.75
C GLU A 83 3.72 -7.36 1.54
N ASP A 84 2.73 -7.61 0.69
CA ASP A 84 2.22 -8.93 0.32
C ASP A 84 2.16 -9.01 -1.21
N PRO A 85 2.83 -10.00 -1.85
CA PRO A 85 2.79 -10.19 -3.30
C PRO A 85 1.38 -10.35 -3.87
N GLU A 86 0.43 -10.89 -3.09
CA GLU A 86 -0.96 -11.04 -3.54
C GLU A 86 -1.64 -9.67 -3.71
N ARG A 87 -1.23 -8.65 -2.96
CA ARG A 87 -1.75 -7.28 -3.12
C ARG A 87 -1.34 -6.64 -4.44
N ALA A 88 -0.23 -7.05 -5.03
CA ALA A 88 0.20 -6.54 -6.34
C ALA A 88 -0.84 -6.87 -7.43
N ARG A 89 -1.52 -8.03 -7.32
CA ARG A 89 -2.59 -8.45 -8.26
C ARG A 89 -3.84 -7.59 -8.18
N LEU A 90 -4.00 -6.85 -7.08
CA LEU A 90 -5.18 -6.03 -6.83
C LEU A 90 -5.06 -4.61 -7.40
N VAL A 91 -3.91 -4.28 -7.97
CA VAL A 91 -3.64 -2.99 -8.61
C VAL A 91 -3.22 -3.26 -10.05
N GLU A 92 -4.13 -3.00 -10.98
CA GLU A 92 -3.88 -3.13 -12.41
C GLU A 92 -3.30 -1.81 -12.93
N LEU A 93 -2.06 -1.87 -13.44
CA LEU A 93 -1.42 -0.73 -14.09
C LEU A 93 -1.92 -0.62 -15.54
N VAL A 94 -2.38 0.56 -15.91
CA VAL A 94 -2.73 0.91 -17.29
C VAL A 94 -1.77 1.99 -17.77
N ASP A 95 -0.92 1.66 -18.75
CA ASP A 95 0.00 2.61 -19.36
C ASP A 95 -0.77 3.59 -20.25
N ALA A 96 -0.66 4.88 -19.96
CA ALA A 96 -1.31 5.92 -20.74
C ALA A 96 -0.97 5.87 -22.23
N ARG A 97 0.23 5.41 -22.61
CA ARG A 97 0.65 5.26 -24.03
C ARG A 97 -0.23 4.27 -24.81
N GLN A 98 -0.90 3.35 -24.11
CA GLN A 98 -1.78 2.34 -24.70
C GLN A 98 -3.26 2.76 -24.71
N VAL A 99 -3.59 3.90 -24.08
CA VAL A 99 -4.96 4.38 -23.93
C VAL A 99 -5.29 5.35 -25.05
N ALA A 100 -6.35 5.07 -25.79
CA ALA A 100 -6.86 5.97 -26.83
C ALA A 100 -7.15 7.36 -26.23
N GLY A 101 -6.58 8.39 -26.84
CA GLY A 101 -6.70 9.77 -26.39
C GLY A 101 -5.47 10.31 -25.68
N PHE A 102 -4.54 9.48 -25.20
CA PHE A 102 -3.25 9.91 -24.65
C PHE A 102 -2.16 9.95 -25.74
N ASP A 103 -2.51 10.48 -26.91
CA ASP A 103 -1.66 10.44 -28.11
C ASP A 103 -0.34 11.21 -27.92
N GLY A 104 0.67 10.83 -28.70
CA GLY A 104 2.02 11.42 -28.63
C GLY A 104 2.09 12.91 -28.96
N GLY A 105 1.04 13.49 -29.58
CA GLY A 105 0.97 14.91 -29.93
C GLY A 105 0.54 15.85 -28.80
N LEU A 106 0.10 15.32 -27.65
CA LEU A 106 -0.36 16.14 -26.52
C LEU A 106 0.82 16.66 -25.69
N SER A 107 0.73 17.94 -25.30
CA SER A 107 1.63 18.52 -24.29
C SER A 107 1.45 17.81 -22.94
N TRP A 108 2.52 17.75 -22.14
CA TRP A 108 2.49 17.18 -20.79
C TRP A 108 1.43 17.80 -19.89
N THR A 109 1.18 19.11 -20.03
CA THR A 109 0.09 19.80 -19.33
C THR A 109 -1.28 19.26 -19.74
N GLN A 110 -1.47 18.96 -21.04
CA GLN A 110 -2.73 18.40 -21.54
C GLN A 110 -2.90 16.95 -21.09
N LYS A 111 -1.84 16.13 -21.14
CA LYS A 111 -1.86 14.75 -20.60
C LYS A 111 -2.21 14.74 -19.12
N ARG A 112 -1.68 15.68 -18.33
CA ARG A 112 -2.01 15.86 -16.91
C ARG A 112 -3.50 16.15 -16.71
N GLU A 113 -4.05 17.11 -17.44
CA GLU A 113 -5.48 17.44 -17.33
C GLU A 113 -6.38 16.30 -17.82
N GLN A 114 -5.99 15.60 -18.88
CA GLN A 114 -6.71 14.44 -19.37
C GLN A 114 -6.73 13.29 -18.35
N ALA A 115 -5.63 13.07 -17.63
CA ALA A 115 -5.57 12.10 -16.54
C ALA A 115 -6.58 12.44 -15.43
N LYS A 116 -6.69 13.72 -15.06
CA LYS A 116 -7.71 14.18 -14.11
C LYS A 116 -9.12 13.92 -14.63
N LEU A 117 -9.39 14.27 -15.89
CA LEU A 117 -10.69 14.04 -16.51
C LEU A 117 -11.05 12.55 -16.57
N ALA A 118 -10.08 11.68 -16.83
CA ALA A 118 -10.31 10.24 -16.89
C ALA A 118 -10.69 9.64 -15.52
N VAL A 119 -10.10 10.15 -14.44
CA VAL A 119 -10.48 9.79 -13.06
C VAL A 119 -11.84 10.38 -12.69
N GLN A 120 -12.11 11.63 -13.05
CA GLN A 120 -13.41 12.28 -12.80
C GLN A 120 -14.55 11.61 -13.55
N ALA A 121 -14.29 11.12 -14.77
CA ALA A 121 -15.24 10.35 -15.57
C ALA A 121 -15.44 8.92 -15.05
N GLY A 122 -14.66 8.48 -14.06
CA GLY A 122 -14.73 7.12 -13.50
C GLY A 122 -14.20 6.03 -14.43
N LEU A 123 -13.39 6.38 -15.45
CA LEU A 123 -12.75 5.39 -16.33
C LEU A 123 -11.65 4.63 -15.59
N TYR A 124 -10.94 5.33 -14.71
CA TYR A 124 -9.90 4.78 -13.84
C TYR A 124 -10.15 5.21 -12.40
N GLU A 125 -9.78 4.35 -11.44
CA GLU A 125 -9.95 4.67 -10.03
C GLU A 125 -8.91 5.68 -9.53
N ALA A 126 -7.71 5.71 -10.09
CA ALA A 126 -6.72 6.74 -9.83
C ALA A 126 -5.79 6.93 -11.03
N ALA A 127 -5.09 8.06 -11.09
CA ALA A 127 -4.04 8.29 -12.07
C ALA A 127 -2.75 8.79 -11.40
N LEU A 128 -1.61 8.20 -11.76
CA LEU A 128 -0.28 8.64 -11.37
C LEU A 128 0.33 9.44 -12.52
N TYR A 129 0.67 10.70 -12.27
CA TYR A 129 1.34 11.58 -13.23
C TYR A 129 2.79 11.80 -12.83
N ILE A 130 3.69 11.42 -13.73
CA ILE A 130 5.14 11.60 -13.59
C ILE A 130 5.56 12.73 -14.53
N PRO A 131 6.08 13.85 -13.99
CA PRO A 131 6.48 14.99 -14.81
C PRO A 131 7.71 14.66 -15.67
N PRO A 132 7.88 15.33 -16.83
CA PRO A 132 8.95 15.00 -17.78
C PRO A 132 10.36 15.25 -17.28
N ASP A 133 10.52 16.17 -16.34
CA ASP A 133 11.78 16.53 -15.72
C ASP A 133 12.08 15.72 -14.45
N PHE A 134 11.33 14.64 -14.20
CA PHE A 134 11.45 13.81 -13.01
C PHE A 134 12.85 13.20 -12.84
N ALA A 135 13.33 12.47 -13.85
CA ALA A 135 14.64 11.79 -13.79
C ALA A 135 15.82 12.77 -13.71
N ASP A 136 15.74 13.88 -14.46
CA ASP A 136 16.76 14.93 -14.46
C ASP A 136 16.88 15.59 -13.08
N ARG A 137 15.74 15.97 -12.48
CA ARG A 137 15.71 16.53 -11.12
C ARG A 137 16.22 15.55 -10.07
N LEU A 138 15.85 14.27 -10.17
CA LEU A 138 16.36 13.25 -9.25
C LEU A 138 17.88 13.11 -9.34
N THR A 139 18.43 13.17 -10.56
CA THR A 139 19.87 13.14 -10.79
C THR A 139 20.56 14.39 -10.24
N ALA A 140 19.98 15.57 -10.44
CA ALA A 140 20.49 16.83 -9.90
C ALA A 140 20.53 16.81 -8.36
N VAL A 141 19.48 16.30 -7.70
CA VAL A 141 19.44 16.13 -6.24
C VAL A 141 20.54 15.19 -5.77
N ARG A 142 20.76 14.06 -6.45
CA ARG A 142 21.84 13.11 -6.11
C ARG A 142 23.22 13.76 -6.22
N GLN A 143 23.47 14.52 -7.28
CA GLN A 143 24.75 15.21 -7.48
C GLN A 143 25.00 16.31 -6.44
N ALA A 144 23.96 17.09 -6.10
CA ALA A 144 24.05 18.11 -5.06
C ALA A 144 24.40 17.52 -3.69
N MET A 145 23.76 16.41 -3.30
CA MET A 145 24.08 15.70 -2.05
C MET A 145 25.54 15.20 -2.03
N LYS A 146 26.02 14.62 -3.14
CA LYS A 146 27.39 14.13 -3.25
C LYS A 146 28.41 15.27 -3.12
N ALA A 147 28.20 16.39 -3.81
CA ALA A 147 29.08 17.55 -3.74
C ALA A 147 29.16 18.13 -2.32
N GLN A 148 28.04 18.19 -1.60
CA GLN A 148 27.99 18.68 -0.23
C GLN A 148 28.72 17.75 0.75
N MET A 149 28.65 16.43 0.56
CA MET A 149 29.41 15.46 1.33
C MET A 149 30.91 15.57 1.09
N GLU A 150 31.35 15.66 -0.18
CA GLU A 150 32.77 15.85 -0.51
C GLU A 150 33.33 17.16 0.08
N GLN A 151 32.53 18.22 0.09
CA GLN A 151 32.90 19.50 0.71
C GLN A 151 33.03 19.39 2.24
N ASN A 152 32.12 18.66 2.90
CA ASN A 152 32.21 18.41 4.34
C ASN A 152 33.43 17.55 4.69
N GLN A 153 33.74 16.52 3.89
CA GLN A 153 34.93 15.68 4.09
C GLN A 153 36.24 16.46 3.88
N ARG A 154 36.31 17.34 2.87
CA ARG A 154 37.47 18.22 2.65
C ARG A 154 37.66 19.21 3.79
N SER A 155 36.57 19.80 4.28
CA SER A 155 36.59 20.70 5.44
C SER A 155 37.08 19.98 6.72
N ALA A 156 36.63 18.74 6.94
CA ALA A 156 37.09 17.92 8.06
C ALA A 156 38.59 17.57 7.96
N ALA A 157 39.07 17.15 6.77
CA ALA A 157 40.47 16.81 6.55
C ALA A 157 41.42 18.01 6.66
N SER A 158 40.97 19.21 6.30
CA SER A 158 41.74 20.44 6.47
C SER A 158 41.77 20.91 7.93
N SER A 159 40.70 20.70 8.70
CA SER A 159 40.72 20.96 10.16
C SER A 159 41.60 20.01 10.96
N GLU A 160 41.77 18.75 10.53
CA GLU A 160 42.69 17.80 11.17
C GLU A 160 44.17 18.07 10.86
N ALA A 161 44.48 18.69 9.71
CA ALA A 161 45.84 19.08 9.35
C ALA A 161 46.35 20.29 10.17
N GLU A 162 45.46 21.21 10.56
CA GLU A 162 45.77 22.39 11.38
C GLU A 162 45.88 22.05 12.89
N ALA A 163 45.35 20.88 13.33
CA ALA A 163 45.26 20.48 14.74
C ALA A 163 46.43 19.61 15.24
N ARG A 164 47.65 19.76 14.69
CA ARG A 164 48.88 19.25 15.32
C ARG A 164 49.49 20.34 16.23
N PRO A 165 49.33 20.29 17.56
CA PRO A 165 50.02 21.22 18.42
C PRO A 165 51.46 20.75 18.63
N LEU A 166 52.41 21.56 18.17
CA LEU A 166 53.77 21.57 18.67
C LEU A 166 53.79 22.47 19.92
N GLY A 167 54.22 21.94 21.06
CA GLY A 167 54.74 22.76 22.17
C GLY A 167 53.74 23.17 23.25
N THR A 168 53.74 22.39 24.33
CA THR A 168 53.70 22.84 25.73
C THR A 168 54.32 24.23 25.95
N ASP A 169 53.57 25.19 26.48
CA ASP A 169 53.58 25.53 27.92
C ASP A 169 52.76 26.80 28.27
N ALA A 170 51.90 26.61 29.28
CA ALA A 170 51.53 27.52 30.36
C ALA A 170 50.54 28.70 30.16
N PRO A 171 49.80 29.08 31.23
CA PRO A 171 48.46 29.70 31.16
C PRO A 171 48.34 31.07 31.86
N SER A 172 47.31 31.88 31.54
CA SER A 172 46.49 32.64 32.51
C SER A 172 45.51 33.66 31.87
N VAL A 173 44.19 33.38 32.00
CA VAL A 173 43.01 34.16 32.47
C VAL A 173 42.98 35.73 32.37
N PRO A 174 41.80 36.42 32.50
CA PRO A 174 40.80 36.77 31.46
C PRO A 174 40.45 38.30 31.48
N SER A 175 39.28 38.65 30.90
CA SER A 175 38.49 39.90 31.04
C SER A 175 38.66 40.98 29.99
N ALA A 176 37.61 41.19 29.19
CA ALA A 176 36.82 42.43 29.24
C ALA A 176 35.50 42.27 28.47
N LEU A 177 34.40 42.49 29.18
CA LEU A 177 33.09 42.86 28.63
C LEU A 177 33.19 44.27 28.03
N GLY A 178 32.62 44.50 26.84
CA GLY A 178 32.58 45.85 26.27
C GLY A 178 31.93 45.97 24.89
N ALA A 179 30.59 45.94 24.89
CA ALA A 179 29.66 46.73 24.07
C ALA A 179 29.88 46.94 22.54
N ASN A 180 28.85 46.47 21.82
CA ASN A 180 28.14 47.12 20.70
C ASN A 180 28.90 47.45 19.40
N SER A 181 28.54 46.70 18.36
CA SER A 181 28.16 47.28 17.07
C SER A 181 27.19 46.37 16.33
N ALA A 182 25.97 46.90 16.16
CA ALA A 182 25.03 46.43 15.16
C ALA A 182 25.68 46.55 13.78
N GLY A 183 25.70 45.46 13.02
CA GLY A 183 26.28 45.44 11.69
C GLY A 183 26.10 44.07 11.04
N ALA A 184 25.02 43.93 10.28
CA ALA A 184 24.88 42.95 9.21
C ALA A 184 25.05 41.46 9.57
N LEU A 185 24.05 40.88 10.23
CA LEU A 185 23.65 39.49 9.96
C LEU A 185 22.53 39.46 8.90
N SER A 186 22.75 40.20 7.82
CA SER A 186 22.11 39.98 6.52
C SER A 186 23.20 39.60 5.53
N GLY A 187 23.94 38.53 5.85
CA GLY A 187 24.54 37.72 4.81
C GLY A 187 23.43 36.83 4.28
N PRO A 188 23.14 36.78 2.97
CA PRO A 188 22.29 35.72 2.44
C PRO A 188 23.01 34.43 2.84
N ALA A 189 22.47 33.71 3.82
CA ALA A 189 22.77 32.32 4.04
C ALA A 189 22.64 31.72 2.64
N ALA A 190 23.79 31.34 2.09
CA ALA A 190 23.94 31.03 0.69
C ALA A 190 22.75 30.16 0.32
N ALA A 191 21.93 30.69 -0.59
CA ALA A 191 21.01 29.90 -1.35
C ALA A 191 21.88 28.89 -2.10
N GLY A 192 22.25 27.80 -1.41
CA GLY A 192 22.60 26.57 -2.07
C GLY A 192 21.49 26.32 -3.08
N PRO A 193 21.82 25.86 -4.30
CA PRO A 193 20.83 25.70 -5.35
C PRO A 193 19.62 25.00 -4.74
N GLN A 194 18.46 25.65 -4.76
CA GLN A 194 17.21 25.09 -4.29
C GLN A 194 16.90 23.93 -5.23
N THR A 195 17.53 22.77 -4.99
CA THR A 195 17.38 21.58 -5.80
C THR A 195 15.95 21.13 -5.60
N ALA A 196 15.09 21.54 -6.53
CA ALA A 196 13.67 21.27 -6.49
C ALA A 196 13.47 19.75 -6.59
N VAL A 197 13.06 19.14 -5.48
CA VAL A 197 12.76 17.71 -5.40
C VAL A 197 11.64 17.39 -6.39
N PRO A 198 11.76 16.32 -7.20
CA PRO A 198 10.69 15.94 -8.11
C PRO A 198 9.48 15.42 -7.32
N SER A 199 8.28 15.89 -7.68
CA SER A 199 7.02 15.54 -7.00
C SER A 199 6.06 14.86 -7.99
N PRO A 200 5.90 13.53 -7.94
CA PRO A 200 4.87 12.85 -8.72
C PRO A 200 3.49 13.22 -8.16
N GLU A 201 2.48 13.33 -9.03
CA GLU A 201 1.13 13.70 -8.64
C GLU A 201 0.18 12.50 -8.73
N ILE A 202 -0.68 12.33 -7.72
CA ILE A 202 -1.74 11.32 -7.74
C ILE A 202 -3.09 12.02 -7.87
N PHE A 203 -3.82 11.71 -8.94
CA PHE A 203 -5.19 12.15 -9.15
C PHE A 203 -6.16 11.07 -8.69
N TYR A 204 -7.08 11.44 -7.80
CA TYR A 204 -8.14 10.59 -7.28
C TYR A 204 -9.40 11.43 -7.02
N SER A 205 -10.52 10.75 -6.85
CA SER A 205 -11.82 11.35 -6.55
C SER A 205 -12.32 10.87 -5.20
N THR A 206 -12.64 11.79 -4.30
CA THR A 206 -13.30 11.46 -3.02
C THR A 206 -14.76 11.04 -3.21
N ALA A 207 -15.33 11.20 -4.40
CA ALA A 207 -16.71 10.86 -4.70
C ALA A 207 -16.99 9.35 -4.71
N THR A 208 -15.96 8.50 -4.75
CA THR A 208 -16.12 7.04 -4.77
C THR A 208 -15.15 6.35 -3.81
N GLU A 209 -15.65 5.36 -3.06
CA GLU A 209 -14.81 4.55 -2.16
C GLU A 209 -13.70 3.82 -2.92
N ARG A 210 -13.98 3.37 -4.16
CA ARG A 210 -12.98 2.72 -5.02
C ARG A 210 -11.79 3.62 -5.33
N SER A 211 -12.04 4.89 -5.65
CA SER A 211 -10.98 5.85 -5.95
C SER A 211 -10.21 6.29 -4.69
N GLN A 212 -10.89 6.39 -3.54
CA GLN A 212 -10.21 6.61 -2.25
C GLN A 212 -9.30 5.42 -1.87
N LEU A 213 -9.76 4.19 -2.07
CA LEU A 213 -8.96 2.99 -1.85
C LEU A 213 -7.76 2.92 -2.82
N ALA A 214 -7.98 3.31 -4.08
CA ALA A 214 -6.91 3.40 -5.08
C ALA A 214 -5.83 4.39 -4.66
N PHE A 215 -6.23 5.57 -4.17
CA PHE A 215 -5.32 6.57 -3.63
C PHE A 215 -4.53 6.02 -2.45
N ALA A 216 -5.19 5.39 -1.48
CA ALA A 216 -4.51 4.84 -0.30
C ALA A 216 -3.43 3.81 -0.69
N ARG A 217 -3.76 2.88 -1.61
CA ARG A 217 -2.81 1.88 -2.10
C ARG A 217 -1.67 2.49 -2.91
N LEU A 218 -1.97 3.44 -3.79
CA LEU A 218 -0.95 4.08 -4.63
C LEU A 218 -0.03 5.00 -3.82
N ALA A 219 -0.55 5.72 -2.82
CA ALA A 219 0.24 6.56 -1.93
C ALA A 219 1.23 5.71 -1.12
N GLU A 220 0.78 4.58 -0.57
CA GLU A 220 1.65 3.64 0.13
C GLU A 220 2.74 3.07 -0.79
N LEU A 221 2.38 2.74 -2.03
CA LEU A 221 3.33 2.22 -3.02
C LEU A 221 4.40 3.24 -3.40
N VAL A 222 4.00 4.48 -3.71
CA VAL A 222 4.92 5.58 -4.05
C VAL A 222 5.81 5.93 -2.87
N GLU A 223 5.28 5.88 -1.65
CA GLU A 223 6.04 6.13 -0.43
C GLU A 223 7.15 5.09 -0.25
N ARG A 224 6.83 3.79 -0.37
CA ARG A 224 7.84 2.73 -0.30
C ARG A 224 8.88 2.80 -1.41
N TRP A 225 8.46 3.19 -2.61
CA TRP A 225 9.38 3.41 -3.72
C TRP A 225 10.34 4.58 -3.43
N ARG A 226 9.83 5.69 -2.88
CA ARG A 226 10.64 6.82 -2.39
C ARG A 226 11.67 6.36 -1.36
N GLU A 227 11.25 5.56 -0.39
CA GLU A 227 12.15 5.00 0.63
C GLU A 227 13.22 4.08 0.02
N ALA A 228 12.86 3.25 -0.96
CA ALA A 228 13.80 2.38 -1.66
C ALA A 228 14.83 3.17 -2.49
N ILE A 229 14.40 4.24 -3.16
CA ILE A 229 15.30 5.18 -3.85
C ILE A 229 16.24 5.86 -2.83
N ALA A 230 15.69 6.31 -1.69
CA ALA A 230 16.49 6.96 -0.65
C ALA A 230 17.55 6.02 -0.08
N ALA A 231 17.17 4.78 0.26
CA ALA A 231 18.10 3.76 0.74
C ALA A 231 19.23 3.51 -0.26
N ARG A 232 18.92 3.31 -1.54
CA ARG A 232 19.92 3.09 -2.60
C ARG A 232 20.83 4.30 -2.81
N ASN A 233 20.29 5.52 -2.73
CA ASN A 233 21.09 6.73 -2.81
C ASN A 233 22.05 6.87 -1.62
N LEU A 234 21.63 6.46 -0.42
CA LEU A 234 22.48 6.47 0.78
C LEU A 234 23.61 5.44 0.69
N GLU A 235 23.30 4.22 0.26
CA GLU A 235 24.29 3.17 0.00
C GLU A 235 25.35 3.61 -1.01
N ALA A 236 24.91 4.20 -2.14
CA ALA A 236 25.80 4.73 -3.17
C ALA A 236 26.68 5.89 -2.66
N SER A 237 26.24 6.57 -1.60
CA SER A 237 26.97 7.67 -0.94
C SER A 237 27.82 7.21 0.23
N GLY A 238 27.87 5.89 0.52
CA GLY A 238 28.62 5.32 1.63
C GLY A 238 28.05 5.64 3.02
N VAL A 239 26.84 6.20 3.10
CA VAL A 239 26.15 6.42 4.37
C VAL A 239 25.45 5.12 4.76
N PRO A 240 25.72 4.55 5.94
CA PRO A 240 25.00 3.38 6.41
C PRO A 240 23.50 3.68 6.43
N VAL A 241 22.70 2.86 5.74
CA VAL A 241 21.24 3.01 5.64
C VAL A 241 20.58 3.10 7.03
N GLN A 242 21.20 2.46 8.03
CA GLN A 242 20.77 2.47 9.43
C GLN A 242 20.82 3.88 10.07
N ALA A 243 21.64 4.80 9.56
CA ALA A 243 21.69 6.18 10.07
C ALA A 243 20.47 7.00 9.65
N ALA A 244 19.84 6.67 8.52
CA ALA A 244 18.63 7.33 8.04
C ALA A 244 17.33 6.63 8.52
N ARG A 245 17.43 5.35 8.91
CA ARG A 245 16.33 4.56 9.50
C ARG A 245 16.74 4.06 10.89
N PRO A 246 16.60 4.88 11.93
CA PRO A 246 17.09 4.55 13.27
C PRO A 246 16.32 3.43 13.98
N PHE A 247 15.15 3.03 13.47
CA PHE A 247 14.35 1.93 14.01
C PHE A 247 13.55 1.22 12.92
N ASP A 248 13.32 -0.07 13.11
CA ASP A 248 12.36 -0.85 12.33
C ASP A 248 11.04 -0.95 13.10
N LEU A 249 9.93 -0.57 12.46
CA LEU A 249 8.61 -0.68 13.05
C LEU A 249 8.09 -2.11 12.88
N GLN A 250 8.13 -2.89 13.96
CA GLN A 250 7.46 -4.19 13.99
C GLN A 250 5.97 -4.01 14.32
N LYS A 251 5.08 -4.42 13.41
CA LYS A 251 3.64 -4.43 13.62
C LYS A 251 3.26 -5.80 14.21
N ALA A 252 2.71 -5.81 15.42
CA ALA A 252 2.13 -7.01 16.02
C ALA A 252 0.60 -6.92 15.96
N ASP A 253 -0.04 -7.90 15.31
CA ASP A 253 -1.49 -8.00 15.31
C ASP A 253 -1.97 -8.50 16.68
N VAL A 254 -2.54 -7.59 17.47
CA VAL A 254 -3.09 -7.89 18.80
C VAL A 254 -4.51 -8.50 18.73
N ALA A 255 -5.11 -8.59 17.54
CA ALA A 255 -6.43 -9.21 17.37
C ALA A 255 -6.39 -10.73 17.55
N GLU A 256 -5.22 -11.38 17.41
CA GLU A 256 -5.08 -12.81 17.71
C GLU A 256 -5.22 -13.16 19.19
N GLN A 257 -4.86 -12.24 20.09
CA GLN A 257 -4.92 -12.47 21.55
C GLN A 257 -6.22 -12.03 22.20
N THR A 258 -7.12 -11.39 21.46
CA THR A 258 -8.45 -11.09 21.97
C THR A 258 -9.36 -12.30 21.72
N ALA A 259 -9.78 -12.97 22.80
CA ALA A 259 -10.71 -14.11 22.79
C ALA A 259 -12.08 -13.85 22.09
N PHE A 260 -12.27 -12.68 21.48
CA PHE A 260 -13.45 -12.26 20.73
C PHE A 260 -13.55 -12.84 19.31
N ARG A 261 -12.51 -13.50 18.77
CA ARG A 261 -12.65 -14.27 17.51
C ARG A 261 -13.75 -15.32 17.62
N GLY A 262 -13.92 -15.91 18.80
CA GLY A 262 -15.04 -16.80 19.10
C GLY A 262 -16.37 -16.05 19.28
N ALA A 263 -16.37 -14.93 20.02
CA ALA A 263 -17.59 -14.20 20.35
C ALA A 263 -18.33 -13.68 19.11
N ALA A 264 -17.61 -13.17 18.11
CA ALA A 264 -18.22 -12.70 16.85
C ALA A 264 -18.82 -13.84 16.01
N VAL A 265 -18.22 -15.03 16.06
CA VAL A 265 -18.74 -16.23 15.39
C VAL A 265 -19.95 -16.78 16.15
N TRP A 266 -19.89 -16.87 17.48
CA TRP A 266 -21.01 -17.27 18.33
C TRP A 266 -22.21 -16.33 18.21
N ALA A 267 -21.97 -15.01 18.12
CA ALA A 267 -23.02 -14.02 17.90
C ALA A 267 -23.72 -14.17 16.54
N LYS A 268 -23.04 -14.72 15.52
CA LYS A 268 -23.63 -15.02 14.21
C LYS A 268 -24.39 -16.36 14.18
N ILE A 269 -23.99 -17.32 15.00
CA ILE A 269 -24.62 -18.66 15.07
C ILE A 269 -25.88 -18.63 15.95
N LEU A 270 -25.89 -17.82 17.02
CA LEU A 270 -26.99 -17.77 18.01
C LEU A 270 -28.38 -17.51 17.38
N PRO A 271 -28.57 -16.55 16.45
CA PRO A 271 -29.87 -16.33 15.80
C PRO A 271 -30.31 -17.51 14.92
N VAL A 272 -29.36 -18.16 14.23
CA VAL A 272 -29.64 -19.33 13.39
C VAL A 272 -30.06 -20.52 14.25
N MET A 273 -29.42 -20.69 15.41
CA MET A 273 -29.77 -21.75 16.36
C MET A 273 -31.16 -21.52 16.96
N LEU A 274 -31.51 -20.28 17.32
CA LEU A 274 -32.85 -19.91 17.78
C LEU A 274 -33.92 -20.17 16.70
N LEU A 275 -33.62 -19.83 15.44
CA LEU A 275 -34.53 -20.11 14.32
C LEU A 275 -34.72 -21.62 14.12
N LEU A 276 -33.63 -22.40 14.16
CA LEU A 276 -33.68 -23.86 14.08
C LEU A 276 -34.51 -24.44 15.21
N TRP A 277 -34.29 -24.01 16.46
CA TRP A 277 -35.06 -24.48 17.62
C TRP A 277 -36.54 -24.12 17.54
N ALA A 278 -36.87 -22.91 17.11
CA ALA A 278 -38.24 -22.48 16.89
C ALA A 278 -38.94 -23.27 15.76
N LEU A 279 -38.20 -23.69 14.74
CA LEU A 279 -38.74 -24.42 13.60
C LEU A 279 -38.84 -25.92 13.85
N THR A 280 -37.91 -26.51 14.62
CA THR A 280 -37.91 -27.95 14.93
C THR A 280 -38.77 -28.32 16.13
N GLY A 281 -39.17 -27.35 16.96
CA GLY A 281 -40.09 -27.55 18.08
C GLY A 281 -39.55 -28.55 19.11
N ALA A 282 -38.55 -28.12 19.89
CA ALA A 282 -38.21 -28.75 21.16
C ALA A 282 -39.13 -28.21 22.28
#